data_AF-A0A2D7TSH1-F1
#
_entry.id   AF-A0A2D7TSH1-F1
#
_cell.length_a   1.000
_cell.length_b   1.000
_cell.length_c   1.000
_cell.angle_alpha   90.00
_cell.angle_beta   90.00
_cell.angle_gamma   90.00
#
_symmetry.space_group_name_H-M   'P 1'
#
loop_
_entity.id
_entity.type
_entity.pdbx_description
1 polymer ?
#
loop_
_entity_poly.entity_id
_entity_poly.type
_entity_poly.pdbx_seq_one_letter_code
_entity_poly.pdbx_strand_id
1 'polypeptide(L)'
;MGFCPQWVFDVCCARAAQEFISMDLDLETYAKKYEKGLSEHYEIVSYSLVYEAAEEMLRFLDEIDESAASECLHSFIFSRTKFESKGKVRKLKSLLSTALDPERDLNFYPNVATKNFRGFVFSLRSKNEFFAPSGWNIADEDHIGWLADLVNKELSIFNSL
;
A
#
# COMPACT_ATOMS: atom_id res chain seq x y z
N MET A 1 20.72 -4.52 5.72
CA MET A 1 19.38 -4.41 5.10
C MET A 1 19.56 -4.09 3.64
N GLY A 2 18.54 -4.31 2.82
CA GLY A 2 18.42 -3.72 1.48
C GLY A 2 17.16 -2.87 1.39
N PHE A 3 16.81 -2.42 0.19
CA PHE A 3 15.75 -1.45 -0.02
C PHE A 3 14.36 -2.08 -0.10
N CYS A 4 13.35 -1.29 0.26
CA CYS A 4 11.94 -1.69 0.17
C CYS A 4 11.55 -1.90 -1.32
N PRO A 5 10.90 -3.02 -1.68
CA PRO A 5 10.32 -3.18 -3.00
C PRO A 5 9.21 -2.17 -3.25
N GLN A 6 9.15 -1.58 -4.45
CA GLN A 6 8.14 -0.56 -4.79
C GLN A 6 6.71 -1.01 -4.52
N TRP A 7 6.38 -2.28 -4.77
CA TRP A 7 5.01 -2.78 -4.56
C TRP A 7 4.62 -2.84 -3.08
N VAL A 8 5.57 -3.11 -2.18
CA VAL A 8 5.34 -3.08 -0.73
C VAL A 8 5.13 -1.64 -0.29
N PHE A 9 5.98 -0.73 -0.78
CA PHE A 9 5.83 0.71 -0.56
C PHE A 9 4.45 1.22 -1.04
N ASP A 10 4.02 0.82 -2.24
CA ASP A 10 2.71 1.17 -2.79
C ASP A 10 1.56 0.71 -1.86
N VAL A 11 1.63 -0.52 -1.34
CA VAL A 11 0.64 -1.08 -0.41
C VAL A 11 0.60 -0.26 0.88
N CYS A 12 1.74 0.07 1.47
CA CYS A 12 1.82 0.85 2.70
C CYS A 12 1.28 2.28 2.52
N CYS A 13 1.61 2.96 1.42
CA CYS A 13 1.11 4.31 1.13
C CYS A 13 -0.41 4.31 0.94
N ALA A 14 -0.94 3.36 0.18
CA ALA A 14 -2.37 3.25 -0.05
C ALA A 14 -3.14 2.87 1.21
N ARG A 15 -2.57 2.01 2.06
CA ARG A 15 -3.18 1.66 3.35
C ARG A 15 -3.14 2.83 4.33
N ALA A 16 -2.07 3.63 4.37
CA ALA A 16 -2.03 4.86 5.16
C ALA A 16 -3.14 5.85 4.76
N ALA A 17 -3.32 6.07 3.45
CA ALA A 17 -4.43 6.87 2.92
C ALA A 17 -5.80 6.28 3.30
N GLN A 18 -5.95 4.96 3.21
CA GLN A 18 -7.22 4.28 3.51
C GLN A 18 -7.58 4.37 5.01
N GLU A 19 -6.59 4.21 5.88
CA GLU A 19 -6.75 4.35 7.34
C GLU A 19 -7.13 5.79 7.69
N PHE A 20 -6.50 6.79 7.08
CA PHE A 20 -6.85 8.20 7.27
C PHE A 20 -8.32 8.51 6.90
N ILE A 21 -8.88 7.89 5.86
CA ILE A 21 -10.30 8.07 5.51
C ILE A 21 -11.23 7.45 6.57
N SER A 22 -10.81 6.35 7.19
CA SER A 22 -11.70 5.46 7.94
C SER A 22 -11.55 5.57 9.47
N MET A 23 -10.59 6.34 9.96
CA MET A 23 -10.19 6.38 11.37
C MET A 23 -9.88 7.81 11.83
N ASP A 24 -9.67 8.00 13.13
CA ASP A 24 -9.65 9.33 13.77
C ASP A 24 -8.26 9.97 13.93
N LEU A 25 -7.18 9.40 13.36
CA LEU A 25 -5.82 9.93 13.49
C LEU A 25 -5.39 10.71 12.24
N ASP A 26 -4.40 11.58 12.39
CA ASP A 26 -3.81 12.30 11.25
C ASP A 26 -3.00 11.36 10.33
N LEU A 27 -2.82 11.77 9.07
CA LEU A 27 -2.09 10.99 8.07
C LEU A 27 -0.62 10.78 8.45
N GLU A 28 0.00 11.74 9.14
CA GLU A 28 1.38 11.64 9.62
C GLU A 28 1.55 10.48 10.61
N THR A 29 0.58 10.27 11.49
CA THR A 29 0.55 9.17 12.46
C THR A 29 0.54 7.81 11.76
N TYR A 30 -0.28 7.64 10.72
CA TYR A 30 -0.26 6.42 9.91
C TYR A 30 1.05 6.27 9.12
N ALA A 31 1.58 7.35 8.54
CA ALA A 31 2.85 7.31 7.85
C ALA A 31 4.01 6.85 8.76
N LYS A 32 4.05 7.32 10.02
CA LYS A 32 5.03 6.89 11.04
C LYS A 32 4.87 5.42 11.42
N LYS A 33 3.64 4.90 11.48
CA LYS A 33 3.41 3.45 11.67
C LYS A 33 4.09 2.64 10.55
N TYR A 34 3.92 3.06 9.29
CA TYR A 34 4.52 2.35 8.17
C TYR A 34 6.05 2.51 8.10
N GLU A 35 6.59 3.69 8.41
CA GLU A 35 8.05 3.85 8.57
C GLU A 35 8.60 2.84 9.57
N LYS A 36 8.00 2.76 10.76
CA LYS A 36 8.45 1.84 11.82
C LYS A 36 8.41 0.39 11.34
N GLY A 37 7.29 -0.06 10.77
CA GLY A 37 7.15 -1.44 10.30
C GLY A 37 8.05 -1.79 9.12
N LEU A 38 8.20 -0.87 8.15
CA LEU A 38 9.09 -1.08 7.01
C LEU A 38 10.56 -1.13 7.42
N SER A 39 10.96 -0.29 8.38
CA SER A 39 12.35 -0.20 8.87
C SER A 39 12.79 -1.42 9.70
N GLU A 40 11.85 -2.28 10.12
CA GLU A 40 12.17 -3.59 10.71
C GLU A 40 12.70 -4.59 9.67
N HIS A 41 12.42 -4.37 8.37
CA HIS A 41 12.74 -5.30 7.28
C HIS A 41 13.65 -4.71 6.19
N TYR A 42 13.63 -3.39 6.01
CA TYR A 42 14.32 -2.66 4.95
C TYR A 42 15.22 -1.55 5.51
N GLU A 43 16.06 -0.98 4.66
CA GLU A 43 16.65 0.34 4.95
C GLU A 43 15.53 1.36 5.20
N ILE A 44 15.82 2.35 6.06
CA ILE A 44 14.81 3.27 6.59
C ILE A 44 14.02 3.92 5.45
N VAL A 45 12.70 3.69 5.48
CA VAL A 45 11.73 4.34 4.61
C VAL A 45 11.11 5.48 5.41
N SER A 46 11.61 6.70 5.21
CA SER A 46 11.14 7.87 5.97
C SER A 46 9.62 8.03 5.87
N TYR A 47 8.95 8.34 6.99
CA TYR A 47 7.51 8.59 6.99
C TYR A 47 7.11 9.70 6.02
N SER A 48 7.99 10.67 5.76
CA SER A 48 7.74 11.77 4.82
C SER A 48 7.46 11.27 3.40
N LEU A 49 8.12 10.18 2.97
CA LEU A 49 7.90 9.57 1.66
C LEU A 49 6.55 8.85 1.58
N VAL A 50 6.16 8.17 2.67
CA VAL A 50 4.84 7.51 2.78
C VAL A 50 3.74 8.57 2.81
N TYR A 51 3.93 9.63 3.59
CA TYR A 51 3.01 10.76 3.69
C TYR A 51 2.81 11.43 2.33
N GLU A 52 3.90 11.78 1.63
CA GLU A 52 3.85 12.43 0.31
C GLU A 52 3.02 11.60 -0.68
N ALA A 53 3.30 10.29 -0.78
CA ALA A 53 2.57 9.42 -1.68
C ALA A 53 1.08 9.28 -1.28
N ALA A 54 0.80 9.09 0.00
CA ALA A 54 -0.57 8.92 0.50
C ALA A 54 -1.40 10.20 0.33
N GLU A 55 -0.84 11.38 0.64
CA GLU A 55 -1.49 12.68 0.45
C GLU A 55 -1.81 12.92 -1.02
N GLU A 56 -0.89 12.62 -1.94
CA GLU A 56 -1.13 12.77 -3.37
C GLU A 56 -2.16 11.76 -3.92
N MET A 57 -2.28 10.56 -3.33
CA MET A 57 -3.36 9.62 -3.66
C MET A 57 -4.73 10.17 -3.19
N LEU A 58 -4.80 10.71 -1.97
CA LEU A 58 -6.01 11.32 -1.42
C LEU A 58 -6.43 12.56 -2.23
N ARG A 59 -5.49 13.46 -2.52
CA ARG A 59 -5.72 14.64 -3.36
C ARG A 59 -6.24 14.24 -4.73
N PHE A 60 -5.67 13.21 -5.35
CA PHE A 60 -6.17 12.74 -6.63
C PHE A 60 -7.60 12.21 -6.57
N LEU A 61 -7.97 11.46 -5.51
CA LEU A 61 -9.33 10.97 -5.34
C LEU A 61 -10.34 12.12 -5.16
N ASP A 62 -9.94 13.15 -4.42
CA ASP A 62 -10.70 14.39 -4.25
C ASP A 62 -10.84 15.16 -5.58
N GLU A 63 -9.74 15.32 -6.34
CA GLU A 63 -9.71 15.98 -7.67
C GLU A 63 -10.69 15.37 -8.68
N ILE A 64 -10.99 14.08 -8.56
CA ILE A 64 -11.87 13.35 -9.49
C ILE A 64 -13.27 13.08 -8.91
N ASP A 65 -13.58 13.66 -7.73
CA ASP A 65 -14.82 13.47 -6.98
C ASP A 65 -15.16 11.97 -6.76
N GLU A 66 -14.18 11.14 -6.41
CA GLU A 66 -14.39 9.69 -6.25
C GLU A 66 -15.13 9.36 -4.95
N SER A 67 -16.43 9.08 -5.07
CA SER A 67 -17.29 8.70 -3.96
C SER A 67 -16.89 7.41 -3.24
N ALA A 68 -16.17 6.50 -3.92
CA ALA A 68 -15.72 5.21 -3.39
C ALA A 68 -14.21 5.21 -3.09
N ALA A 69 -13.70 6.33 -2.54
CA ALA A 69 -12.28 6.56 -2.31
C ALA A 69 -11.59 5.44 -1.50
N SER A 70 -12.21 4.99 -0.40
CA SER A 70 -11.65 3.93 0.45
C SER A 70 -11.59 2.59 -0.31
N GLU A 71 -12.63 2.26 -1.08
CA GLU A 71 -12.70 1.05 -1.90
C GLU A 71 -11.68 1.09 -3.05
N CYS A 72 -11.43 2.26 -3.65
CA CYS A 72 -10.38 2.43 -4.66
C CYS A 72 -8.98 2.13 -4.08
N LEU A 73 -8.68 2.66 -2.89
CA LEU A 73 -7.42 2.39 -2.20
C LEU A 73 -7.29 0.91 -1.82
N HIS A 74 -8.35 0.32 -1.27
CA HIS A 74 -8.41 -1.11 -0.97
C HIS A 74 -8.13 -1.99 -2.19
N SER A 75 -8.74 -1.63 -3.32
CA SER A 75 -8.60 -2.36 -4.59
C SER A 75 -7.21 -2.19 -5.19
N PHE A 76 -6.58 -1.04 -4.96
CA PHE A 76 -5.19 -0.85 -5.32
C PHE A 76 -4.27 -1.72 -4.47
N ILE A 77 -4.49 -1.81 -3.16
CA ILE A 77 -3.76 -2.74 -2.26
C ILE A 77 -3.87 -4.18 -2.77
N PHE A 78 -5.10 -4.63 -3.08
CA PHE A 78 -5.33 -5.94 -3.71
C PHE A 78 -4.51 -6.11 -4.99
N SER A 79 -4.57 -5.14 -5.90
CA SER A 79 -3.87 -5.17 -7.19
C SER A 79 -2.35 -5.29 -7.02
N ARG A 80 -1.76 -4.50 -6.12
CA ARG A 80 -0.30 -4.53 -5.86
C ARG A 80 0.16 -5.83 -5.21
N THR A 81 -0.66 -6.39 -4.33
CA THR A 81 -0.41 -7.68 -3.69
C THR A 81 -0.53 -8.84 -4.67
N LYS A 82 -1.55 -8.84 -5.54
CA LYS A 82 -1.83 -9.97 -6.42
C LYS A 82 -1.06 -9.95 -7.73
N PHE A 83 -0.63 -8.79 -8.22
CA PHE A 83 -0.10 -8.67 -9.58
C PHE A 83 1.24 -7.91 -9.62
N GLU A 84 2.18 -8.44 -10.40
CA GLU A 84 3.42 -7.74 -10.74
C GLU A 84 3.19 -6.73 -11.87
N SER A 85 2.35 -7.12 -12.83
CA SER A 85 1.96 -6.30 -13.98
C SER A 85 0.63 -6.79 -14.53
N LYS A 86 0.09 -6.11 -15.54
CA LYS A 86 -1.18 -6.46 -16.17
C LYS A 86 -1.18 -7.92 -16.64
N GLY A 87 -2.01 -8.74 -16.00
CA GLY A 87 -2.18 -10.17 -16.32
C GLY A 87 -1.10 -11.10 -15.75
N LYS A 88 -0.11 -10.58 -15.00
CA LYS A 88 0.94 -11.38 -14.37
C LYS A 88 0.72 -11.44 -12.86
N VAL A 89 0.28 -12.61 -12.37
CA VAL A 89 0.10 -12.88 -10.94
C VAL A 89 1.46 -12.83 -10.24
N ARG A 90 1.51 -12.15 -9.09
CA ARG A 90 2.69 -12.06 -8.22
C ARG A 90 2.92 -13.38 -7.53
N LYS A 91 4.16 -13.87 -7.59
CA LYS A 91 4.57 -15.07 -6.85
C LYS A 91 5.15 -14.67 -5.49
N LEU A 92 4.34 -14.75 -4.44
CA LEU A 92 4.73 -14.32 -3.09
C LEU A 92 5.87 -15.16 -2.48
N LYS A 93 5.96 -16.45 -2.84
CA LYS A 93 7.01 -17.35 -2.37
C LYS A 93 7.60 -18.20 -3.49
N SER A 94 8.92 -18.28 -3.52
CA SER A 94 9.70 -19.23 -4.31
C SER A 94 10.45 -20.20 -3.40
N LEU A 95 11.21 -21.15 -3.97
CA LEU A 95 11.93 -22.16 -3.19
C LEU A 95 12.99 -21.56 -2.26
N LEU A 96 13.60 -20.44 -2.64
CA LEU A 96 14.75 -19.84 -1.95
C LEU A 96 14.53 -18.37 -1.53
N SER A 97 13.37 -17.79 -1.85
CA SER A 97 13.11 -16.35 -1.67
C SER A 97 11.63 -16.04 -1.52
N THR A 98 11.32 -14.86 -0.99
CA THR A 98 9.96 -14.30 -0.93
C THR A 98 9.86 -13.01 -1.72
N ALA A 99 8.65 -12.61 -2.10
CA ALA A 99 8.42 -11.33 -2.76
C ALA A 99 8.65 -10.11 -1.83
N LEU A 100 8.81 -10.35 -0.53
CA LEU A 100 9.13 -9.35 0.48
C LEU A 100 10.64 -9.20 0.69
N ASP A 101 11.46 -10.03 0.05
CA ASP A 101 12.90 -9.93 0.18
C ASP A 101 13.37 -8.53 -0.27
N PRO A 102 14.35 -7.92 0.44
CA PRO A 102 14.83 -6.59 0.12
C PRO A 102 15.45 -6.53 -1.28
N GLU A 103 15.26 -5.40 -1.96
CA GLU A 103 15.94 -5.09 -3.21
C GLU A 103 17.38 -4.61 -2.96
N ARG A 104 18.27 -4.89 -3.90
CA ARG A 104 19.68 -4.45 -3.81
C ARG A 104 19.84 -2.96 -4.05
N ASP A 105 19.02 -2.40 -4.94
CA ASP A 105 19.10 -1.01 -5.39
C ASP A 105 17.85 -0.26 -4.93
N LEU A 106 17.99 1.04 -4.65
CA LEU A 106 16.86 1.89 -4.29
C LEU A 106 15.96 2.11 -5.51
N ASN A 107 14.83 1.40 -5.55
CA ASN A 107 13.88 1.46 -6.67
C ASN A 107 12.45 1.83 -6.25
N PHE A 108 12.26 2.29 -5.01
CA PHE A 108 10.96 2.80 -4.57
C PHE A 108 10.92 4.32 -4.53
N TYR A 109 9.83 4.92 -5.00
CA TYR A 109 9.65 6.38 -5.00
C TYR A 109 8.17 6.79 -4.81
N PRO A 110 7.88 7.89 -4.08
CA PRO A 110 6.54 8.43 -3.92
C PRO A 110 5.81 8.73 -5.23
N ASN A 111 6.49 9.38 -6.17
CA ASN A 111 5.93 9.73 -7.48
C ASN A 111 5.60 8.49 -8.35
N VAL A 112 6.31 7.37 -8.15
CA VAL A 112 6.00 6.10 -8.82
C VAL A 112 4.77 5.46 -8.19
N ALA A 113 4.62 5.51 -6.87
CA ALA A 113 3.44 5.02 -6.17
C ALA A 113 2.17 5.78 -6.61
N THR A 114 2.23 7.10 -6.66
CA THR A 114 1.11 7.95 -7.10
C THR A 114 0.78 7.74 -8.58
N LYS A 115 1.80 7.61 -9.45
CA LYS A 115 1.60 7.25 -10.86
C LYS A 115 0.92 5.89 -11.02
N ASN A 116 1.38 4.87 -10.28
CA ASN A 116 0.79 3.53 -10.30
C ASN A 116 -0.67 3.57 -9.86
N PHE A 117 -0.98 4.33 -8.80
CA PHE A 117 -2.33 4.50 -8.29
C PHE A 117 -3.25 5.21 -9.29
N ARG A 118 -2.84 6.37 -9.83
CA ARG A 118 -3.61 7.09 -10.87
C ARG A 118 -3.88 6.20 -12.07
N GLY A 119 -2.86 5.49 -12.57
CA GLY A 119 -3.01 4.53 -13.66
C GLY A 119 -3.99 3.40 -13.34
N PHE A 120 -3.97 2.89 -12.12
CA PHE A 120 -4.92 1.88 -11.65
C PHE A 120 -6.36 2.41 -11.61
N VAL A 121 -6.61 3.56 -10.99
CA VAL A 121 -7.96 4.17 -10.89
C VAL A 121 -8.54 4.45 -12.27
N PHE A 122 -7.76 5.01 -13.20
CA PHE A 122 -8.23 5.18 -14.59
C PHE A 122 -8.57 3.85 -15.26
N SER A 123 -7.80 2.79 -14.98
CA SER A 123 -8.10 1.46 -15.51
C SER A 123 -9.40 0.86 -14.96
N LEU A 124 -9.72 1.08 -13.67
CA LEU A 124 -10.98 0.66 -13.05
C LEU A 124 -12.17 1.30 -13.76
N ARG A 125 -12.13 2.63 -13.93
CA ARG A 125 -13.22 3.41 -14.56
C ARG A 125 -13.46 3.00 -16.00
N SER A 126 -12.42 2.57 -16.73
CA SER A 126 -12.53 2.16 -18.14
C SER A 126 -13.19 0.80 -18.37
N LYS A 127 -13.24 -0.07 -17.35
CA LYS A 127 -13.64 -1.49 -17.50
C LYS A 127 -14.95 -1.84 -16.81
N ASN A 128 -15.54 -0.92 -16.04
CA ASN A 128 -16.73 -1.16 -15.23
C ASN A 128 -16.59 -2.31 -14.22
N GLU A 129 -15.35 -2.75 -13.93
CA GLU A 129 -15.00 -3.82 -12.99
C GLU A 129 -13.49 -3.76 -12.65
N PHE A 130 -13.16 -3.70 -11.36
CA PHE A 130 -12.51 -4.76 -10.55
C PHE A 130 -12.09 -4.11 -9.23
N PHE A 131 -13.08 -3.83 -8.38
CA PHE A 131 -12.80 -3.68 -6.96
C PHE A 131 -12.18 -4.99 -6.45
N ALA A 132 -11.43 -4.92 -5.35
CA ALA A 132 -11.03 -6.13 -4.65
C ALA A 132 -12.26 -7.02 -4.43
N PRO A 133 -12.15 -8.36 -4.57
CA PRO A 133 -13.26 -9.27 -4.31
C PRO A 133 -13.88 -8.97 -2.95
N SER A 134 -15.20 -9.03 -2.86
CA SER A 134 -15.90 -8.81 -1.59
C SER A 134 -15.35 -9.74 -0.50
N GLY A 135 -15.01 -9.19 0.65
CA GLY A 135 -14.43 -9.93 1.77
C GLY A 135 -12.94 -10.23 1.63
N TRP A 136 -12.25 -9.74 0.59
CA TRP A 136 -10.82 -9.91 0.49
C TRP A 136 -10.09 -9.14 1.60
N ASN A 137 -9.18 -9.83 2.30
CA ASN A 137 -8.24 -9.21 3.21
C ASN A 137 -6.83 -9.71 2.88
N ILE A 138 -5.86 -8.81 2.86
CA ILE A 138 -4.45 -9.15 2.72
C ILE A 138 -3.93 -10.07 3.83
N ALA A 139 -4.56 -10.09 5.01
CA ALA A 139 -4.26 -11.03 6.09
C ALA A 139 -4.45 -12.49 5.68
N ASP A 140 -5.36 -12.75 4.75
CA ASP A 140 -5.72 -14.10 4.30
C ASP A 140 -4.82 -14.56 3.13
N GLU A 141 -3.84 -13.74 2.72
CA GLU A 141 -2.94 -14.07 1.62
C GLU A 141 -1.84 -15.04 2.04
N ASP A 142 -1.86 -16.24 1.45
CA ASP A 142 -0.81 -17.22 1.64
C ASP A 142 0.58 -16.65 1.32
N HIS A 143 1.49 -16.76 2.28
CA HIS A 143 2.89 -16.34 2.17
C HIS A 143 3.14 -14.82 2.07
N ILE A 144 2.15 -13.98 2.39
CA ILE A 144 2.33 -12.52 2.47
C ILE A 144 3.14 -12.06 3.69
N GLY A 145 3.39 -12.97 4.64
CA GLY A 145 4.29 -12.77 5.77
C GLY A 145 3.96 -11.55 6.63
N TRP A 146 5.01 -10.90 7.13
CA TRP A 146 4.94 -9.77 8.06
C TRP A 146 4.13 -8.58 7.53
N LEU A 147 3.98 -8.45 6.21
CA LEU A 147 3.24 -7.33 5.62
C LEU A 147 1.76 -7.38 6.00
N ALA A 148 1.17 -8.57 6.13
CA ALA A 148 -0.19 -8.75 6.62
C ALA A 148 -0.37 -8.21 8.04
N ASP A 149 0.59 -8.48 8.93
CA ASP A 149 0.55 -8.02 10.31
C ASP A 149 0.66 -6.49 10.36
N LEU A 150 1.56 -5.89 9.57
CA LEU A 150 1.75 -4.44 9.53
C LEU A 150 0.49 -3.68 9.07
N VAL A 151 -0.13 -4.11 7.97
CA VAL A 151 -1.29 -3.42 7.40
C VAL A 151 -2.59 -3.60 8.19
N ASN A 152 -2.70 -4.68 8.97
CA ASN A 152 -3.85 -4.95 9.85
C ASN A 152 -3.64 -4.47 11.30
N LYS A 153 -2.44 -4.02 11.66
CA LYS A 153 -2.18 -3.45 12.98
C LYS A 153 -2.92 -2.13 13.15
N GLU A 154 -4.04 -2.15 13.85
CA GLU A 154 -4.79 -0.93 14.16
C GLU A 154 -4.02 -0.04 15.14
N LEU A 155 -3.95 1.25 14.84
CA LEU A 155 -3.62 2.26 15.83
C LEU A 155 -4.91 2.71 16.51
N SER A 156 -4.85 2.86 17.81
CA SER A 156 -5.88 3.54 18.58
C SER A 156 -5.28 4.79 19.20
N ILE A 157 -6.10 5.81 19.44
CA ILE A 157 -5.72 7.04 20.16
C ILE A 157 -4.98 6.73 21.49
N PHE A 158 -5.34 5.63 22.15
CA PHE A 158 -4.73 5.20 23.42
C PHE A 158 -3.34 4.57 23.28
N ASN A 159 -2.95 4.15 22.07
CA ASN A 159 -1.67 3.51 21.77
C ASN A 159 -0.73 4.41 20.95
N SER A 160 -1.20 5.60 20.55
CA SER A 160 -0.46 6.58 19.75
C SER A 160 0.09 7.77 20.56
N LEU A 161 -0.15 7.79 21.88
CA LEU A 161 0.42 8.71 22.87
C LEU A 161 1.59 8.05 23.62
#